data_AF-A0A1J4KXZ8-F1
#
_entry.id   AF-A0A1J4KXZ8-F1
#
_cell.length_a   1.000
_cell.length_b   1.000
_cell.length_c   1.000
_cell.angle_alpha   90.00
_cell.angle_beta   90.00
_cell.angle_gamma   90.00
#
_symmetry.space_group_name_H-M   'P 1'
#
loop_
_entity.id
_entity.type
_entity.pdbx_description
1 polymer ?
#
loop_
_entity_poly.entity_id
_entity_poly.type
_entity_poly.pdbx_seq_one_letter_code
_entity_poly.pdbx_strand_id
1 'polypeptide(L)'
;MNTFISFDIDGTLIKFGGESVKHPIAVRDAFNELLKLKIKEYPEKFIAKQSDGWTDSQLCREMLKSAKITPSHDLLLNFQKKTEDIYYSIIKPNFNIVPGAHKFLSYLSQKPNIVLGIATGNFEKIAWKKIQLSNLEKYFSHHIGGFGNSLTRKEILQNALKDAITKGFGPFQRMIHVGDTKSDAVAAFECGFESIIMKTGRQKDGFPKYAKIFNDFETDFQKLIDYIK
;
A
#
# COMPACT_ATOMS: atom_id res chain seq x y z
N MET A 1 15.78 -19.63 -7.90
CA MET A 1 15.36 -18.43 -8.67
C MET A 1 15.19 -17.27 -7.70
N ASN A 2 15.94 -16.18 -7.84
CA ASN A 2 15.82 -15.00 -6.99
C ASN A 2 14.52 -14.28 -7.32
N THR A 3 13.70 -14.07 -6.30
CA THR A 3 12.34 -13.54 -6.43
C THR A 3 12.19 -12.30 -5.58
N PHE A 4 11.70 -11.22 -6.18
CA PHE A 4 11.23 -10.05 -5.43
C PHE A 4 9.73 -10.14 -5.24
N ILE A 5 9.26 -10.01 -3.99
CA ILE A 5 7.83 -10.00 -3.67
C ILE A 5 7.51 -8.70 -2.93
N SER A 6 6.70 -7.84 -3.57
CA SER A 6 6.19 -6.62 -2.95
C SER A 6 4.76 -6.79 -2.47
N PHE A 7 4.41 -6.17 -1.35
CA PHE A 7 3.08 -6.23 -0.75
C PHE A 7 2.46 -4.83 -0.63
N ASP A 8 1.20 -4.69 -1.02
CA ASP A 8 0.37 -3.59 -0.52
C ASP A 8 0.01 -3.82 0.97
N ILE A 9 -0.53 -2.80 1.63
CA ILE A 9 -0.80 -2.81 3.07
C ILE A 9 -2.30 -2.95 3.35
N ASP A 10 -3.10 -1.92 3.02
CA ASP A 10 -4.48 -1.81 3.45
C ASP A 10 -5.38 -2.70 2.59
N GLY A 11 -6.11 -3.61 3.22
CA GLY A 11 -6.87 -4.64 2.49
C GLY A 11 -6.02 -5.86 2.10
N THR A 12 -4.69 -5.74 2.10
CA THR A 12 -3.77 -6.84 1.77
C THR A 12 -3.15 -7.47 3.02
N LEU A 13 -2.28 -6.78 3.76
CA LEU A 13 -1.65 -7.28 5.00
C LEU A 13 -2.44 -6.90 6.25
N ILE A 14 -3.08 -5.73 6.23
CA ILE A 14 -3.84 -5.15 7.33
C ILE A 14 -5.29 -4.96 6.87
N LYS A 15 -6.26 -5.35 7.69
CA LYS A 15 -7.69 -5.19 7.37
C LYS A 15 -8.12 -3.72 7.41
N PHE A 16 -9.16 -3.41 6.65
CA PHE A 16 -9.92 -2.18 6.82
C PHE A 16 -10.61 -2.13 8.18
N GLY A 17 -10.91 -0.90 8.65
CA GLY A 17 -11.53 -0.66 9.96
C GLY A 17 -10.51 -0.54 11.10
N GLY A 18 -10.99 -0.39 12.34
CA GLY A 18 -10.13 -0.17 13.51
C GLY A 18 -9.22 1.04 13.31
N GLU A 19 -7.94 0.89 13.60
CA GLU A 19 -6.94 1.97 13.45
C GLU A 19 -6.67 2.38 12.00
N SER A 20 -7.01 1.55 11.00
CA SER A 20 -6.87 1.91 9.58
C SER A 20 -7.72 3.12 9.19
N VAL A 21 -8.79 3.44 9.93
CA VAL A 21 -9.63 4.63 9.68
C VAL A 21 -8.93 5.94 10.03
N LYS A 22 -7.83 5.91 10.79
CA LYS A 22 -7.08 7.11 11.18
C LYS A 22 -6.35 7.75 10.01
N HIS A 23 -5.96 6.96 9.01
CA HIS A 23 -5.28 7.48 7.82
C HIS A 23 -6.16 8.45 7.01
N PRO A 24 -7.39 8.09 6.57
CA PRO A 24 -8.25 9.05 5.89
C PRO A 24 -8.70 10.23 6.77
N ILE A 25 -8.70 10.08 8.11
CA ILE A 25 -8.89 11.21 9.04
C ILE A 25 -7.70 12.18 8.97
N ALA A 26 -6.47 11.67 9.04
CA ALA A 26 -5.26 12.48 8.96
C ALA A 26 -5.16 13.23 7.62
N VAL A 27 -5.49 12.57 6.50
CA VAL A 27 -5.58 13.19 5.16
C VAL A 27 -6.55 14.38 5.17
N ARG A 28 -7.78 14.17 5.67
CA ARG A 28 -8.80 15.23 5.76
C ARG A 28 -8.34 16.39 6.64
N ASP A 29 -7.80 16.09 7.81
CA ASP A 29 -7.44 17.10 8.80
C ASP A 29 -6.22 17.90 8.35
N ALA A 30 -5.23 17.26 7.72
CA ALA A 30 -4.10 17.96 7.09
C ALA A 30 -4.58 18.90 5.98
N PHE A 31 -5.52 18.44 5.14
CA PHE A 31 -6.11 19.26 4.09
C PHE A 31 -6.84 20.49 4.65
N ASN A 32 -7.65 20.28 5.69
CA ASN A 32 -8.38 21.35 6.38
C ASN A 32 -7.44 22.38 6.99
N GLU A 33 -6.39 21.94 7.69
CA GLU A 33 -5.46 22.85 8.36
C GLU A 33 -4.65 23.69 7.37
N LEU A 34 -4.13 23.07 6.30
CA LEU A 34 -3.32 23.79 5.31
C LEU A 34 -4.12 24.83 4.52
N LEU A 35 -5.38 24.51 4.20
CA LEU A 35 -6.22 25.32 3.32
C LEU A 35 -7.28 26.12 4.09
N LYS A 36 -7.26 26.06 5.43
CA LYS A 36 -8.24 26.69 6.33
C LYS A 36 -9.69 26.31 5.99
N LEU A 37 -9.89 25.04 5.62
CA LEU A 37 -11.20 24.46 5.29
C LEU A 37 -11.81 23.75 6.52
N LYS A 38 -13.08 23.37 6.41
CA LYS A 38 -13.84 22.69 7.47
C LYS A 38 -14.61 21.47 6.94
N ILE A 39 -13.96 20.67 6.10
CA ILE A 39 -14.51 19.44 5.55
C ILE A 39 -14.73 18.46 6.71
N LYS A 40 -15.96 17.96 6.87
CA LYS A 40 -16.31 17.00 7.93
C LYS A 40 -16.26 15.55 7.46
N GLU A 41 -16.57 15.34 6.19
CA GLU A 41 -16.64 14.02 5.58
C GLU A 41 -15.26 13.44 5.25
N TYR A 42 -15.23 12.13 4.99
CA TYR A 42 -14.01 11.45 4.52
C TYR A 42 -13.60 11.94 3.13
N PRO A 43 -12.29 11.87 2.79
CA PRO A 43 -11.78 12.29 1.49
C PRO A 43 -12.58 11.77 0.29
N GLU A 44 -12.92 10.48 0.26
CA GLU A 44 -13.72 9.84 -0.82
C GLU A 44 -15.08 10.52 -1.04
N LYS A 45 -15.75 10.88 0.05
CA LYS A 45 -17.04 11.55 -0.03
C LYS A 45 -16.89 12.99 -0.50
N PHE A 46 -15.86 13.69 -0.02
CA PHE A 46 -15.54 15.05 -0.44
C PHE A 46 -15.22 15.14 -1.94
N ILE A 47 -14.49 14.16 -2.49
CA ILE A 47 -14.19 14.11 -3.94
C ILE A 47 -15.30 13.45 -4.78
N ALA A 48 -16.34 12.92 -4.15
CA ALA A 48 -17.42 12.17 -4.78
C ALA A 48 -16.94 11.02 -5.69
N LYS A 49 -15.88 10.32 -5.27
CA LYS A 49 -15.26 9.21 -6.02
C LYS A 49 -14.78 8.12 -5.07
N GLN A 50 -14.85 6.86 -5.52
CA GLN A 50 -14.13 5.75 -4.89
C GLN A 50 -12.63 5.93 -5.12
N SER A 51 -11.83 5.74 -4.07
CA SER A 51 -10.37 5.91 -4.13
C SER A 51 -9.59 4.64 -3.79
N ASP A 52 -10.25 3.48 -3.82
CA ASP A 52 -9.59 2.18 -3.68
C ASP A 52 -8.42 2.03 -4.64
N GLY A 53 -7.24 1.72 -4.10
CA GLY A 53 -6.02 1.56 -4.88
C GLY A 53 -5.38 2.87 -5.36
N TRP A 54 -5.87 4.03 -4.93
CA TRP A 54 -5.22 5.32 -5.22
C TRP A 54 -3.99 5.54 -4.34
N THR A 55 -3.14 6.48 -4.75
CA THR A 55 -2.03 6.97 -3.92
C THR A 55 -2.47 8.18 -3.12
N ASP A 56 -1.82 8.44 -1.99
CA ASP A 56 -2.07 9.64 -1.17
C ASP A 56 -1.80 10.93 -1.98
N SER A 57 -0.75 10.94 -2.82
CA SER A 57 -0.50 12.04 -3.76
C SER A 57 -1.61 12.22 -4.80
N GLN A 58 -2.16 11.14 -5.34
CA GLN A 58 -3.30 11.19 -6.27
C GLN A 58 -4.56 11.72 -5.56
N LEU A 59 -4.86 11.21 -4.36
CA LEU A 59 -5.99 11.65 -3.54
C LEU A 59 -5.87 13.14 -3.21
N CYS A 60 -4.69 13.61 -2.80
CA CYS A 60 -4.43 15.02 -2.54
C CYS A 60 -4.77 15.89 -3.76
N ARG A 61 -4.31 15.51 -4.96
CA ARG A 61 -4.58 16.27 -6.19
C ARG A 61 -6.06 16.32 -6.53
N GLU A 62 -6.78 15.24 -6.31
CA GLU A 62 -8.23 15.20 -6.55
C GLU A 62 -9.00 16.01 -5.49
N MET A 63 -8.55 16.03 -4.24
CA MET A 63 -9.09 16.94 -3.21
C MET A 63 -8.83 18.41 -3.57
N LEU A 64 -7.63 18.77 -4.02
CA LEU A 64 -7.31 20.12 -4.49
C LEU A 64 -8.18 20.54 -5.67
N LYS A 65 -8.40 19.63 -6.62
CA LYS A 65 -9.30 19.85 -7.75
C LYS A 65 -10.74 20.11 -7.30
N SER A 66 -11.28 19.30 -6.38
CA SER A 66 -12.62 19.53 -5.81
C SER A 66 -12.73 20.85 -5.05
N ALA A 67 -11.66 21.27 -4.39
CA ALA A 67 -11.57 22.57 -3.73
C ALA A 67 -11.29 23.75 -4.68
N LYS A 68 -11.12 23.50 -5.99
CA LYS A 68 -10.75 24.49 -7.01
C LYS A 68 -9.42 25.21 -6.70
N ILE A 69 -8.46 24.49 -6.13
CA ILE A 69 -7.13 24.99 -5.77
C ILE A 69 -6.09 24.40 -6.71
N THR A 70 -5.24 25.24 -7.28
CA THR A 70 -4.13 24.81 -8.15
C THR A 70 -3.02 24.17 -7.30
N PRO A 71 -2.56 22.94 -7.63
CA PRO A 71 -1.46 22.31 -6.91
C PRO A 71 -0.14 23.06 -7.15
N SER A 72 0.60 23.34 -6.07
CA SER A 72 2.01 23.73 -6.12
C SER A 72 2.88 22.65 -5.48
N HIS A 73 4.18 22.64 -5.80
CA HIS A 73 5.11 21.68 -5.20
C HIS A 73 5.14 21.78 -3.66
N ASP A 74 5.25 23.01 -3.13
CA ASP A 74 5.27 23.25 -1.69
C ASP A 74 3.98 22.83 -1.01
N LEU A 75 2.82 23.03 -1.66
CA LEU A 75 1.54 22.61 -1.10
C LEU A 75 1.46 21.08 -0.99
N LEU A 76 1.92 20.35 -2.01
CA LEU A 76 1.92 18.89 -2.00
C LEU A 76 2.89 18.33 -0.95
N LEU A 77 4.09 18.92 -0.81
CA LEU A 77 5.06 18.55 0.22
C LEU A 77 4.53 18.83 1.63
N ASN A 78 3.95 20.02 1.84
CA ASN A 78 3.36 20.38 3.13
C ASN A 78 2.16 19.48 3.46
N PHE A 79 1.36 19.11 2.46
CA PHE A 79 0.26 18.16 2.62
C PHE A 79 0.76 16.80 3.10
N GLN A 80 1.79 16.25 2.46
CA GLN A 80 2.40 15.00 2.90
C GLN A 80 2.87 15.12 4.35
N LYS A 81 3.74 16.08 4.66
CA LYS A 81 4.31 16.25 6.01
C LYS A 81 3.22 16.39 7.06
N LYS A 82 2.22 17.23 6.81
CA LYS A 82 1.11 17.47 7.74
C LYS A 82 0.25 16.22 7.94
N THR A 83 0.01 15.45 6.88
CA THR A 83 -0.72 14.18 6.97
C THR A 83 0.04 13.18 7.82
N GLU A 84 1.35 13.05 7.62
CA GLU A 84 2.22 12.19 8.44
C GLU A 84 2.21 12.63 9.91
N ASP A 85 2.39 13.92 10.20
CA ASP A 85 2.43 14.46 11.56
C ASP A 85 1.11 14.21 12.31
N ILE A 86 -0.03 14.51 11.68
CA ILE A 86 -1.35 14.25 12.26
C ILE A 86 -1.54 12.75 12.47
N TYR A 87 -1.23 11.92 11.47
CA TYR A 87 -1.36 10.47 11.58
C TYR A 87 -0.61 9.91 12.78
N TYR A 88 0.65 10.31 12.98
CA TYR A 88 1.47 9.91 14.12
C TYR A 88 0.87 10.34 15.46
N SER A 89 0.19 11.49 15.51
CA SER A 89 -0.43 11.99 16.74
C SER A 89 -1.71 11.25 17.15
N ILE A 90 -2.40 10.59 16.22
CA ILE A 90 -3.72 9.98 16.46
C ILE A 90 -3.72 8.45 16.42
N ILE A 91 -2.68 7.83 15.87
CA ILE A 91 -2.62 6.38 15.64
C ILE A 91 -2.24 5.59 16.90
N LYS A 92 -2.86 4.41 17.09
CA LYS A 92 -2.56 3.49 18.20
C LYS A 92 -2.11 2.10 17.71
N PRO A 93 -1.39 1.31 18.53
CA PRO A 93 -0.98 -0.07 18.19
C PRO A 93 -2.15 -1.07 18.31
N ASN A 94 -3.18 -0.92 17.48
CA ASN A 94 -4.36 -1.78 17.49
C ASN A 94 -4.85 -2.10 16.07
N PHE A 95 -3.94 -2.67 15.27
CA PHE A 95 -4.25 -3.06 13.89
C PHE A 95 -4.78 -4.49 13.80
N ASN A 96 -5.79 -4.67 12.96
CA ASN A 96 -6.30 -5.99 12.61
C ASN A 96 -5.52 -6.54 11.42
N ILE A 97 -4.72 -7.58 11.63
CA ILE A 97 -3.98 -8.27 10.58
C ILE A 97 -4.92 -9.12 9.72
N VAL A 98 -4.65 -9.25 8.42
CA VAL A 98 -5.34 -10.21 7.55
C VAL A 98 -4.99 -11.65 7.97
N PRO A 99 -5.97 -12.58 8.08
CA PRO A 99 -5.72 -13.92 8.59
C PRO A 99 -4.60 -14.61 7.80
N GLY A 100 -3.69 -15.26 8.51
CA GLY A 100 -2.54 -15.95 7.91
C GLY A 100 -1.37 -15.06 7.47
N ALA A 101 -1.49 -13.73 7.43
CA ALA A 101 -0.43 -12.86 6.90
C ALA A 101 0.90 -13.02 7.66
N HIS A 102 0.86 -13.10 9.00
CA HIS A 102 2.05 -13.38 9.83
C HIS A 102 2.73 -14.69 9.45
N LYS A 103 1.95 -15.77 9.32
CA LYS A 103 2.45 -17.10 8.98
C LYS A 103 3.08 -17.11 7.59
N PHE A 104 2.43 -16.44 6.64
CA PHE A 104 2.88 -16.35 5.26
C PHE A 104 4.17 -15.54 5.13
N LEU A 105 4.22 -14.34 5.70
CA LEU A 105 5.43 -13.52 5.71
C LEU A 105 6.59 -14.22 6.44
N SER A 106 6.31 -14.92 7.54
CA SER A 106 7.31 -15.72 8.23
C SER A 106 7.86 -16.88 7.38
N TYR A 107 7.02 -17.52 6.57
CA TYR A 107 7.49 -18.57 5.67
C TYR A 107 8.40 -17.99 4.58
N LEU A 108 7.99 -16.86 3.98
CA LEU A 108 8.73 -16.23 2.90
C LEU A 108 10.06 -15.64 3.37
N SER A 109 10.08 -15.01 4.55
CA SER A 109 11.29 -14.40 5.11
C SER A 109 12.39 -15.42 5.46
N GLN A 110 12.05 -16.70 5.55
CA GLN A 110 13.01 -17.79 5.77
C GLN A 110 13.63 -18.31 4.46
N LYS A 111 13.19 -17.82 3.29
CA LYS A 111 13.71 -18.28 1.99
C LYS A 111 14.86 -17.39 1.54
N PRO A 112 16.09 -17.92 1.40
CA PRO A 112 17.26 -17.10 1.06
C PRO A 112 17.20 -16.48 -0.34
N ASN A 113 16.36 -17.03 -1.23
CA ASN A 113 16.16 -16.54 -2.59
C ASN A 113 14.95 -15.60 -2.73
N ILE A 114 14.30 -15.20 -1.65
CA ILE A 114 13.14 -14.29 -1.66
C ILE A 114 13.50 -13.00 -0.95
N VAL A 115 13.23 -11.88 -1.61
CA VAL A 115 13.38 -10.53 -1.04
C VAL A 115 12.00 -9.91 -0.92
N LEU A 116 11.66 -9.42 0.27
CA LEU A 116 10.37 -8.83 0.58
C LEU A 116 10.47 -7.30 0.58
N GLY A 117 9.44 -6.65 0.03
CA GLY A 117 9.29 -5.20 0.07
C GLY A 117 7.84 -4.76 0.21
N ILE A 118 7.66 -3.47 0.45
CA ILE A 118 6.34 -2.82 0.52
C ILE A 118 6.12 -2.01 -0.76
N ALA A 119 4.93 -2.08 -1.33
CA ALA A 119 4.52 -1.26 -2.46
C ALA A 119 3.09 -0.79 -2.21
N THR A 120 2.94 0.45 -1.73
CA THR A 120 1.64 0.93 -1.24
C THR A 120 1.32 2.36 -1.63
N GLY A 121 0.03 2.66 -1.73
CA GLY A 121 -0.50 4.00 -1.98
C GLY A 121 -0.36 4.97 -0.81
N ASN A 122 0.04 4.50 0.39
CA ASN A 122 0.27 5.35 1.55
C ASN A 122 1.59 6.12 1.44
N PHE A 123 1.66 7.33 2.00
CA PHE A 123 2.94 8.00 2.24
C PHE A 123 3.89 7.14 3.08
N GLU A 124 5.19 7.23 2.78
CA GLU A 124 6.21 6.31 3.32
C GLU A 124 6.19 6.20 4.85
N LYS A 125 6.16 7.32 5.58
CA LYS A 125 6.16 7.27 7.05
C LYS A 125 4.88 6.65 7.61
N ILE A 126 3.76 6.81 6.93
CA ILE A 126 2.48 6.18 7.32
C ILE A 126 2.56 4.67 7.05
N ALA A 127 3.06 4.28 5.88
CA ALA A 127 3.25 2.88 5.50
C ALA A 127 4.09 2.12 6.53
N TRP A 128 5.29 2.61 6.83
CA TRP A 128 6.15 1.98 7.82
C TRP A 128 5.56 2.01 9.23
N LYS A 129 4.85 3.08 9.60
CA LYS A 129 4.18 3.14 10.90
C LYS A 129 3.09 2.09 11.04
N LYS A 130 2.29 1.84 9.98
CA LYS A 130 1.30 0.75 9.94
C LYS A 130 1.99 -0.61 10.10
N ILE A 131 3.08 -0.86 9.38
CA ILE A 131 3.84 -2.12 9.45
C ILE A 131 4.47 -2.35 10.83
N GLN A 132 5.05 -1.31 11.44
CA GLN A 132 5.61 -1.36 12.79
C GLN A 132 4.53 -1.68 13.84
N LEU A 133 3.45 -0.89 13.87
CA LEU A 133 2.39 -1.02 14.88
C LEU A 133 1.55 -2.29 14.72
N SER A 134 1.72 -2.99 13.59
CA SER A 134 1.11 -4.27 13.30
C SER A 134 2.07 -5.46 13.54
N ASN A 135 3.27 -5.22 14.08
CA ASN A 135 4.30 -6.23 14.36
C ASN A 135 4.79 -7.01 13.12
N LEU A 136 4.65 -6.43 11.92
CA LEU A 136 5.09 -7.02 10.65
C LEU A 136 6.49 -6.57 10.22
N GLU A 137 7.02 -5.49 10.80
CA GLU A 137 8.30 -4.86 10.42
C GLU A 137 9.48 -5.84 10.39
N LYS A 138 9.51 -6.82 11.30
CA LYS A 138 10.56 -7.85 11.37
C LYS A 138 10.72 -8.68 10.09
N TYR A 139 9.68 -8.78 9.24
CA TYR A 139 9.74 -9.50 7.97
C TYR A 139 10.30 -8.64 6.82
N PHE A 140 10.36 -7.32 7.01
CA PHE A 140 10.81 -6.34 6.03
C PHE A 140 12.12 -5.69 6.48
N SER A 141 13.08 -6.49 6.94
CA SER A 141 14.34 -6.02 7.57
C SER A 141 15.14 -5.04 6.70
N HIS A 142 15.09 -5.18 5.38
CA HIS A 142 15.80 -4.31 4.43
C HIS A 142 15.06 -2.99 4.14
N HIS A 143 13.88 -2.79 4.74
CA HIS A 143 13.04 -1.60 4.56
C HIS A 143 12.84 -1.23 3.09
N ILE A 144 12.68 -2.25 2.24
CA ILE A 144 12.53 -2.05 0.80
C ILE A 144 11.13 -1.54 0.50
N GLY A 145 10.99 -0.49 -0.30
CA GLY A 145 9.66 -0.18 -0.81
C GLY A 145 9.50 0.99 -1.76
N GLY A 146 8.25 1.13 -2.21
CA GLY A 146 7.72 2.23 -3.00
C GLY A 146 6.41 2.71 -2.41
N PHE A 147 6.17 4.02 -2.47
CA PHE A 147 5.20 4.68 -1.61
C PHE A 147 4.35 5.73 -2.33
N GLY A 148 3.26 6.10 -1.69
CA GLY A 148 2.22 7.02 -2.15
C GLY A 148 2.64 8.46 -2.43
N ASN A 149 3.92 8.77 -2.25
CA ASN A 149 4.57 9.97 -2.75
C ASN A 149 4.47 10.04 -4.28
N SER A 150 4.54 8.88 -4.95
CA SER A 150 4.32 8.74 -6.38
C SER A 150 2.84 8.91 -6.75
N LEU A 151 2.59 9.34 -7.99
CA LEU A 151 1.23 9.61 -8.45
C LEU A 151 0.51 8.36 -8.92
N THR A 152 1.24 7.37 -9.40
CA THR A 152 0.64 6.15 -9.96
C THR A 152 1.11 4.90 -9.24
N ARG A 153 0.27 3.87 -9.27
CA ARG A 153 0.59 2.54 -8.72
C ARG A 153 1.75 1.88 -9.48
N LYS A 154 1.88 2.18 -10.78
CA LYS A 154 3.03 1.78 -11.60
C LYS A 154 4.34 2.35 -11.07
N GLU A 155 4.39 3.66 -10.81
CA GLU A 155 5.58 4.31 -10.25
C GLU A 155 5.94 3.73 -8.88
N ILE A 156 4.95 3.42 -8.04
CA ILE A 156 5.16 2.75 -6.75
C ILE A 156 5.93 1.43 -6.92
N LEU A 157 5.49 0.57 -7.84
CA LEU A 157 6.13 -0.73 -8.07
C LEU A 157 7.53 -0.59 -8.67
N GLN A 158 7.70 0.32 -9.62
CA GLN A 158 9.01 0.62 -10.20
C GLN A 158 9.98 1.14 -9.14
N ASN A 159 9.51 1.99 -8.23
CA ASN A 159 10.31 2.51 -7.13
C ASN A 159 10.67 1.43 -6.11
N ALA A 160 9.73 0.53 -5.77
CA ALA A 160 10.02 -0.59 -4.88
C ALA A 160 11.08 -1.54 -5.47
N LEU A 161 11.01 -1.84 -6.76
CA LEU A 161 12.02 -2.63 -7.46
C LEU A 161 13.38 -1.92 -7.50
N LYS A 162 13.38 -0.63 -7.85
CA LYS A 162 14.60 0.18 -7.91
C LYS A 162 15.27 0.26 -6.54
N ASP A 163 14.51 0.44 -5.47
CA ASP A 163 15.00 0.48 -4.10
C ASP A 163 15.64 -0.87 -3.71
N ALA A 164 15.00 -2.00 -4.03
CA ALA A 164 15.56 -3.33 -3.83
C ALA A 164 16.93 -3.48 -4.52
N ILE A 165 17.00 -3.14 -5.82
CA ILE A 165 18.23 -3.24 -6.63
C ILE A 165 19.32 -2.33 -6.09
N THR A 166 18.98 -1.09 -5.71
CA THR A 166 19.93 -0.10 -5.17
C THR A 166 20.52 -0.56 -3.84
N LYS A 167 19.75 -1.29 -3.03
CA LYS A 167 20.20 -1.90 -1.78
C LYS A 167 20.99 -3.20 -1.98
N GLY A 168 21.29 -3.58 -3.22
CA GLY A 168 22.08 -4.77 -3.55
C GLY A 168 21.27 -6.06 -3.65
N PHE A 169 19.93 -5.97 -3.65
CA PHE A 169 19.06 -7.12 -3.86
C PHE A 169 18.68 -7.19 -5.34
N GLY A 170 19.34 -8.10 -6.07
CA GLY A 170 19.09 -8.32 -7.49
C GLY A 170 20.33 -8.86 -8.22
N PRO A 171 20.22 -9.14 -9.53
CA PRO A 171 18.99 -9.08 -10.34
C PRO A 171 17.97 -10.15 -9.92
N PHE A 172 16.69 -9.88 -10.17
CA PHE A 172 15.60 -10.82 -9.92
C PHE A 172 15.18 -11.50 -11.22
N GLN A 173 14.97 -12.82 -11.16
CA GLN A 173 14.41 -13.57 -12.30
C GLN A 173 12.88 -13.66 -12.23
N ARG A 174 12.30 -13.41 -11.06
CA ARG A 174 10.85 -13.41 -10.85
C ARG A 174 10.46 -12.21 -9.97
N MET A 175 9.35 -11.57 -10.31
CA MET A 175 8.82 -10.43 -9.57
C MET A 175 7.33 -10.66 -9.36
N ILE A 176 6.87 -10.53 -8.12
CA ILE A 176 5.48 -10.76 -7.73
C ILE A 176 5.00 -9.55 -6.94
N HIS A 177 3.82 -9.05 -7.26
CA HIS A 177 3.14 -8.07 -6.43
C HIS A 177 1.86 -8.68 -5.85
N VAL A 178 1.71 -8.55 -4.53
CA VAL A 178 0.55 -8.97 -3.77
C VAL A 178 -0.24 -7.73 -3.37
N GLY A 179 -1.47 -7.62 -3.83
CA GLY A 179 -2.40 -6.53 -3.51
C GLY A 179 -3.83 -7.02 -3.38
N ASP A 180 -4.80 -6.11 -3.27
CA ASP A 180 -6.23 -6.43 -3.14
C ASP A 180 -7.12 -5.68 -4.15
N THR A 181 -6.54 -4.79 -4.95
CA THR A 181 -7.30 -3.97 -5.90
C THR A 181 -6.99 -4.30 -7.37
N LYS A 182 -7.92 -3.94 -8.26
CA LYS A 182 -7.66 -3.98 -9.71
C LYS A 182 -6.45 -3.12 -10.10
N SER A 183 -6.23 -2.00 -9.41
CA SER A 183 -5.09 -1.12 -9.67
C SER A 183 -3.76 -1.81 -9.38
N ASP A 184 -3.69 -2.65 -8.34
CA ASP A 184 -2.50 -3.46 -8.06
C ASP A 184 -2.25 -4.49 -9.16
N ALA A 185 -3.31 -5.17 -9.63
CA ALA A 185 -3.18 -6.14 -10.73
C ALA A 185 -2.69 -5.50 -12.04
N VAL A 186 -3.28 -4.36 -12.40
CA VAL A 186 -2.91 -3.62 -13.62
C VAL A 186 -1.48 -3.12 -13.52
N ALA A 187 -1.10 -2.48 -12.40
CA ALA A 187 0.24 -1.96 -12.21
C ALA A 187 1.30 -3.06 -12.21
N ALA A 188 1.01 -4.23 -11.61
CA ALA A 188 1.89 -5.38 -11.63
C ALA A 188 2.16 -5.83 -13.07
N PHE A 189 1.10 -6.03 -13.86
CA PHE A 189 1.22 -6.40 -15.27
C PHE A 189 2.05 -5.38 -16.08
N GLU A 190 1.77 -4.09 -15.91
CA GLU A 190 2.51 -3.01 -16.59
C GLU A 190 4.00 -2.92 -16.21
N CYS A 191 4.36 -3.43 -15.03
CA CYS A 191 5.75 -3.48 -14.56
C CYS A 191 6.45 -4.82 -14.83
N GLY A 192 5.77 -5.79 -15.46
CA GLY A 192 6.31 -7.14 -15.66
C GLY A 192 6.33 -8.01 -14.40
N PHE A 193 5.51 -7.68 -13.40
CA PHE A 193 5.30 -8.47 -12.20
C PHE A 193 4.15 -9.46 -12.44
N GLU A 194 4.25 -10.63 -11.83
CA GLU A 194 3.10 -11.48 -11.60
C GLU A 194 2.18 -10.82 -10.55
N SER A 195 0.87 -10.90 -10.78
CA SER A 195 -0.12 -10.34 -9.86
C SER A 195 -0.78 -11.44 -9.02
N ILE A 196 -0.67 -11.30 -7.70
CA ILE A 196 -1.48 -12.01 -6.72
C ILE A 196 -2.48 -11.02 -6.12
N ILE A 197 -3.76 -11.37 -6.16
CA ILE A 197 -4.85 -10.57 -5.59
C ILE A 197 -5.50 -11.31 -4.42
N MET A 198 -5.56 -10.63 -3.27
CA MET A 198 -6.22 -11.09 -2.06
C MET A 198 -7.64 -10.53 -1.99
N LYS A 199 -8.66 -11.39 -1.79
CA LYS A 199 -10.07 -10.96 -1.68
C LYS A 199 -10.42 -10.37 -0.30
N THR A 200 -9.41 -10.00 0.48
CA THR A 200 -9.50 -9.33 1.78
C THR A 200 -9.79 -7.84 1.65
N GLY A 201 -9.64 -7.29 0.44
CA GLY A 201 -9.95 -5.92 0.07
C GLY A 201 -11.43 -5.51 0.09
N ARG A 202 -11.74 -4.23 -0.21
CA ARG A 202 -13.12 -3.79 -0.47
C ARG A 202 -13.65 -4.33 -1.79
N GLN A 203 -12.81 -4.40 -2.82
CA GLN A 203 -13.15 -4.95 -4.13
C GLN A 203 -13.22 -6.49 -4.06
N LYS A 204 -14.30 -7.08 -4.60
CA LYS A 204 -14.53 -8.54 -4.54
C LYS A 204 -14.48 -9.24 -5.90
N ASP A 205 -14.62 -8.49 -6.99
CA ASP A 205 -14.69 -8.98 -8.37
C ASP A 205 -14.08 -7.96 -9.36
N GLY A 206 -14.20 -8.24 -10.66
CA GLY A 206 -13.71 -7.34 -11.70
C GLY A 206 -12.18 -7.31 -11.86
N PHE A 207 -11.49 -8.30 -11.27
CA PHE A 207 -10.05 -8.45 -11.42
C PHE A 207 -9.67 -8.95 -12.83
N PRO A 208 -8.53 -8.51 -13.39
CA PRO A 208 -8.09 -8.98 -14.69
C PRO A 208 -7.86 -10.50 -14.73
N LYS A 209 -8.13 -11.14 -15.88
CA LYS A 209 -8.01 -12.61 -16.05
C LYS A 209 -6.61 -13.17 -15.78
N TYR A 210 -5.57 -12.34 -15.92
CA TYR A 210 -4.18 -12.73 -15.68
C TYR A 210 -3.80 -12.71 -14.19
N ALA A 211 -4.60 -12.07 -13.33
CA ALA A 211 -4.33 -12.02 -11.89
C ALA A 211 -4.65 -13.37 -11.23
N LYS A 212 -3.79 -13.80 -10.30
CA LYS A 212 -4.04 -14.99 -9.48
C LYS A 212 -4.79 -14.58 -8.22
N ILE A 213 -6.00 -15.08 -8.05
CA ILE A 213 -6.92 -14.63 -7.00
C ILE A 213 -6.95 -15.65 -5.86
N PHE A 214 -6.80 -15.18 -4.64
CA PHE A 214 -6.84 -15.97 -3.40
C PHE A 214 -7.76 -15.29 -2.38
N ASN A 215 -8.38 -16.07 -1.50
CA ASN A 215 -9.33 -15.52 -0.52
C ASN A 215 -8.61 -14.73 0.57
N ASP A 216 -7.67 -15.37 1.26
CA ASP A 216 -6.79 -14.80 2.27
C ASP A 216 -5.53 -15.67 2.43
N PHE A 217 -4.59 -15.28 3.31
CA PHE A 217 -3.35 -16.03 3.53
C PHE A 217 -3.52 -17.28 4.39
N GLU A 218 -4.68 -17.49 5.02
CA GLU A 218 -4.94 -18.62 5.90
C GLU A 218 -5.62 -19.76 5.13
N THR A 219 -6.76 -19.48 4.50
CA THR A 219 -7.58 -20.48 3.81
C THR A 219 -6.89 -21.02 2.56
N ASP A 220 -6.14 -20.18 1.86
CA ASP A 220 -5.42 -20.54 0.64
C ASP A 220 -3.91 -20.65 0.84
N PHE A 221 -3.45 -20.77 2.09
CA PHE A 221 -2.03 -20.83 2.45
C PHE A 221 -1.23 -21.78 1.56
N GLN A 222 -1.67 -23.03 1.43
CA GLN A 222 -0.93 -24.04 0.66
C GLN A 222 -0.84 -23.69 -0.84
N LYS A 223 -1.94 -23.19 -1.42
CA LYS A 223 -1.98 -22.79 -2.84
C LYS A 223 -1.07 -21.59 -3.12
N LEU A 224 -1.01 -20.62 -2.21
CA LEU A 224 -0.10 -19.48 -2.31
C LEU A 224 1.36 -19.94 -2.28
N ILE A 225 1.67 -20.85 -1.36
CA ILE A 225 3.03 -21.38 -1.20
C ILE A 225 3.45 -22.16 -2.45
N ASP A 226 2.57 -23.00 -2.99
CA ASP A 226 2.86 -23.78 -4.20
C ASP A 226 2.94 -22.93 -5.46
N TYR A 227 2.27 -21.77 -5.48
CA TYR A 227 2.43 -20.79 -6.56
C TYR A 227 3.77 -20.04 -6.49
N ILE A 228 4.29 -19.77 -5.28
CA ILE A 228 5.53 -19.00 -5.08
C ILE A 228 6.79 -19.88 -5.23
N LYS A 229 6.70 -21.17 -4.92
CA LYS A 229 7.79 -22.13 -5.20
C LYS A 229 8.14 -22.14 -6.69
#